data_AF-A0A8T0F767-F1
#
_entry.id   AF-A0A8T0F767-F1
#
_cell.length_a   1.000
_cell.length_b   1.000
_cell.length_c   1.000
_cell.angle_alpha   90.00
_cell.angle_beta   90.00
_cell.angle_gamma   90.00
#
_symmetry.space_group_name_H-M   'P 1'
#
loop_
_entity.id
_entity.type
_entity.pdbx_description
1 polymer ?
#
loop_
_entity_poly.entity_id
_entity_poly.type
_entity_poly.pdbx_seq_one_letter_code
_entity_poly.pdbx_strand_id
1 'polypeptide(L)'
;MKLSVYICIVLEESTNPANRHKALPSIPTSGHGLVLLVFWTSVFIIENLTLLNLKNEKWWFRLNNLSDKIEFGFFVLRYLCGVLLFILGLNAPGIPSAQDYFLFRQLQLQSDTAALLESGSHRREVSENPSAFADFGKKIKRLIPFLWPKRSIKLQIRVLICFGFLILGRVITVLVPQYNKYIIDSLTYRGEPLKFRWDYILVYVAFWFLQGQGSNSFLNNIRTFLWIRVQQYTVKEVELDMYAHLHSLSLKWHLSRKIGEVLRVMDRGTSSISSLLGYIIFNILPTFADIFIAVIYFAVAFNPWFGLIVFITMSLYLISTVWLTEWRTKFRRNI
;
A
#
# COMPACT_ATOMS: atom_id res chain seq x y z
N MET A 1 30.17 -32.33 2.91
CA MET A 1 29.34 -33.57 2.97
C MET A 1 28.05 -33.38 3.80
N LYS A 2 28.09 -32.79 5.01
CA LYS A 2 26.88 -32.52 5.84
C LYS A 2 25.84 -31.56 5.22
N LEU A 3 26.27 -30.59 4.39
CA LEU A 3 25.35 -29.67 3.71
C LEU A 3 24.51 -30.33 2.60
N SER A 4 25.04 -31.39 1.98
CA SER A 4 24.36 -32.09 0.87
C SER A 4 23.22 -32.95 1.39
N VAL A 5 23.34 -33.50 2.61
CA VAL A 5 22.29 -34.28 3.27
C VAL A 5 21.13 -33.37 3.71
N TYR A 6 21.42 -32.15 4.16
CA TYR A 6 20.40 -31.20 4.59
C TYR A 6 19.54 -30.68 3.43
N ILE A 7 20.16 -30.44 2.27
CA ILE A 7 19.46 -30.04 1.05
C ILE A 7 18.65 -31.21 0.47
N CYS A 8 19.14 -32.45 0.58
CA CYS A 8 18.42 -33.64 0.13
C CYS A 8 17.14 -33.89 0.97
N ILE A 9 17.23 -33.75 2.30
CA ILE A 9 16.07 -33.91 3.20
C ILE A 9 15.01 -32.81 2.93
N VAL A 10 15.43 -31.56 2.72
CA VAL A 10 14.50 -30.45 2.46
C VAL A 10 13.82 -30.58 1.08
N LEU A 11 14.51 -31.15 0.08
CA LEU A 11 13.94 -31.35 -1.25
C LEU A 11 13.00 -32.57 -1.31
N GLU A 12 13.32 -33.64 -0.59
CA GLU A 12 12.52 -34.87 -0.53
C GLU A 12 11.23 -34.71 0.29
N GLU A 13 11.21 -33.78 1.24
CA GLU A 13 9.98 -33.39 1.96
C GLU A 13 9.04 -32.48 1.12
N SER A 14 9.57 -31.82 0.07
CA SER A 14 8.81 -30.87 -0.76
C SER A 14 7.97 -31.53 -1.87
N THR A 15 8.24 -32.80 -2.18
CA THR A 15 7.60 -33.59 -3.24
C THR A 15 6.32 -34.31 -2.77
N ASN A 16 6.05 -34.40 -1.47
CA ASN A 16 4.83 -35.02 -0.95
C ASN A 16 3.70 -33.99 -0.81
N PRO A 17 2.65 -34.04 -1.65
CA PRO A 17 1.57 -33.03 -1.65
C PRO A 17 0.76 -33.01 -0.33
N ALA A 18 0.85 -34.05 0.50
CA ALA A 18 0.18 -34.11 1.80
C ALA A 18 0.85 -33.25 2.89
N ASN A 19 2.15 -32.98 2.80
CA ASN A 19 2.92 -32.27 3.85
C ASN A 19 3.13 -30.77 3.58
N ARG A 20 2.74 -30.25 2.41
CA ARG A 20 2.88 -28.82 2.07
C ARG A 20 2.12 -27.87 3.00
N HIS A 21 1.09 -28.35 3.71
CA HIS A 21 0.34 -27.54 4.66
C HIS A 21 0.99 -27.41 6.04
N LYS A 22 2.00 -28.23 6.37
CA LYS A 22 2.64 -28.24 7.71
C LYS A 22 3.97 -27.48 7.79
N ALA A 23 4.56 -27.11 6.65
CA ALA A 23 5.89 -26.47 6.60
C ALA A 23 5.89 -24.94 6.77
N LEU A 24 4.72 -24.30 6.84
CA LEU A 24 4.65 -22.94 7.36
C LEU A 24 4.66 -23.06 8.89
N PRO A 25 5.56 -22.38 9.63
CA PRO A 25 5.36 -22.15 11.06
C PRO A 25 4.21 -21.15 11.22
N SER A 26 3.01 -21.49 10.77
CA SER A 26 1.79 -20.85 11.24
C SER A 26 1.54 -21.46 12.61
N ILE A 27 2.04 -20.78 13.63
CA ILE A 27 1.61 -21.00 15.00
C ILE A 27 0.08 -20.91 14.95
N PRO A 28 -0.67 -21.97 15.31
CA PRO A 28 -2.10 -21.80 15.48
C PRO A 28 -2.28 -20.77 16.59
N THR A 29 -2.77 -19.58 16.26
CA THR A 29 -3.14 -18.56 17.25
C THR A 29 -4.43 -18.99 17.93
N SER A 30 -4.39 -20.12 18.64
CA SER A 30 -5.49 -20.57 19.50
C SER A 30 -5.41 -19.79 20.81
N GLY A 31 -5.79 -18.51 20.75
CA GLY A 31 -5.84 -17.66 21.93
C GLY A 31 -6.23 -16.23 21.57
N HIS A 32 -7.30 -15.75 22.20
CA HIS A 32 -7.73 -14.35 22.07
C HIS A 32 -6.64 -13.41 22.59
N GLY A 33 -6.39 -12.34 21.86
CA GLY A 33 -5.64 -11.21 22.39
C GLY A 33 -6.48 -10.53 23.48
N LEU A 34 -6.19 -10.83 24.75
CA LEU A 34 -6.88 -10.24 25.91
C LEU A 34 -6.95 -8.71 25.82
N VAL A 35 -5.88 -8.08 25.32
CA VAL A 35 -5.80 -6.63 25.07
C VAL A 35 -6.87 -6.16 24.09
N LEU A 36 -7.08 -6.90 23.00
CA LEU A 36 -8.06 -6.56 21.98
C LEU A 36 -9.49 -6.73 22.52
N LEU A 37 -9.72 -7.79 23.29
CA LEU A 37 -11.01 -8.06 23.91
C LEU A 37 -11.37 -6.99 24.97
N VAL A 38 -10.41 -6.60 25.81
CA VAL A 38 -10.58 -5.50 26.79
C VAL A 38 -10.81 -4.16 26.10
N PHE A 39 -10.13 -3.89 24.99
CA PHE A 39 -10.36 -2.68 24.20
C PHE A 39 -11.78 -2.64 23.64
N TRP A 40 -12.26 -3.73 23.03
CA TRP A 40 -13.61 -3.78 22.46
C TRP A 40 -14.72 -3.78 23.52
N THR A 41 -14.52 -4.45 24.65
CA THR A 41 -15.47 -4.38 25.78
C THR A 41 -15.54 -2.98 26.36
N SER A 42 -14.41 -2.27 26.48
CA SER A 42 -14.37 -0.88 26.93
C SER A 42 -15.14 0.05 25.99
N VAL A 43 -14.95 -0.08 24.67
CA VAL A 43 -15.71 0.67 23.66
C VAL A 43 -17.22 0.38 23.78
N PHE A 44 -17.59 -0.90 23.91
CA PHE A 44 -18.99 -1.30 24.09
C PHE A 44 -19.61 -0.74 25.38
N ILE A 45 -18.86 -0.72 26.49
CA ILE A 45 -19.30 -0.15 27.77
C ILE A 45 -19.53 1.36 27.65
N ILE A 46 -18.64 2.09 26.97
CA ILE A 46 -18.79 3.54 26.75
C ILE A 46 -20.06 3.84 25.93
N GLU A 47 -20.36 3.05 24.90
CA GLU A 47 -21.61 3.20 24.13
C GLU A 47 -22.85 2.97 25.00
N ASN A 48 -22.86 1.90 25.81
CA ASN A 48 -24.00 1.63 26.69
C ASN A 48 -24.15 2.67 27.82
N LEU A 49 -23.07 3.36 28.21
CA LEU A 49 -23.13 4.44 29.20
C LEU A 49 -23.99 5.62 28.73
N THR A 50 -24.05 5.86 27.42
CA THR A 50 -24.94 6.87 26.85
C THR A 50 -26.43 6.53 27.00
N LEU A 51 -26.79 5.28 27.31
CA LEU A 51 -28.17 4.92 27.64
C LEU A 51 -28.52 5.28 29.10
N LEU A 52 -27.55 5.42 30.01
CA LEU A 52 -27.83 5.66 31.44
C LEU A 52 -28.39 7.07 31.73
N ASN A 53 -28.20 8.03 30.83
CA ASN A 53 -28.69 9.40 31.01
C ASN A 53 -30.09 9.63 30.36
N LEU A 54 -30.84 8.56 30.06
CA LEU A 54 -32.16 8.57 29.39
C LEU A 54 -33.22 9.50 30.03
N LYS A 55 -32.99 9.97 31.26
CA LYS A 55 -33.96 10.72 32.07
C LYS A 55 -33.79 12.25 32.05
N ASN A 56 -32.82 12.78 31.31
CA ASN A 56 -32.57 14.23 31.24
C ASN A 56 -33.47 14.91 30.20
N GLU A 57 -34.20 15.95 30.59
CA GLU A 57 -35.27 16.55 29.77
C GLU A 57 -34.78 17.27 28.49
N LYS A 58 -33.47 17.53 28.38
CA LYS A 58 -32.85 18.22 27.23
C LYS A 58 -32.34 17.29 26.13
N TRP A 59 -32.69 16.00 26.17
CA TRP A 59 -32.07 15.00 25.29
C TRP A 59 -32.83 14.69 24.00
N TRP A 60 -32.10 14.34 22.93
CA TRP A 60 -32.56 14.06 21.56
C TRP A 60 -33.58 12.92 21.41
N PHE A 61 -33.89 12.19 22.50
CA PHE A 61 -34.83 11.06 22.49
C PHE A 61 -36.30 11.44 22.26
N ARG A 62 -36.67 12.73 22.32
CA ARG A 62 -38.06 13.16 22.06
C ARG A 62 -38.42 13.29 20.56
N LEU A 63 -37.48 13.10 19.63
CA LEU A 63 -37.70 13.03 18.16
C LEU A 63 -38.58 14.16 17.56
N ASN A 64 -38.65 15.33 18.22
CA ASN A 64 -39.57 16.41 17.86
C ASN A 64 -39.06 17.23 16.67
N ASN A 65 -37.73 17.40 16.56
CA ASN A 65 -37.09 18.12 15.47
C ASN A 65 -36.37 17.17 14.50
N LEU A 66 -36.18 17.63 13.25
CA LEU A 66 -35.43 16.88 12.24
C LEU A 66 -33.96 16.66 12.65
N SER A 67 -33.40 17.55 13.48
CA SER A 67 -32.08 17.40 14.12
C SER A 67 -32.06 16.18 15.07
N ASP A 68 -33.07 16.07 15.94
CA ASP A 68 -33.19 14.96 16.91
C ASP A 68 -33.26 13.59 16.21
N LYS A 69 -33.95 13.51 15.07
CA LYS A 69 -34.05 12.27 14.28
C LYS A 69 -32.70 11.85 13.69
N ILE A 70 -31.88 12.81 13.26
CA ILE A 70 -30.56 12.56 12.67
C ILE A 70 -29.56 12.18 13.77
N GLU A 71 -29.57 12.87 14.90
CA GLU A 71 -28.74 12.54 16.07
C GLU A 71 -29.05 11.14 16.60
N PHE A 72 -30.34 10.77 16.66
CA PHE A 72 -30.77 9.42 16.97
C PHE A 72 -30.29 8.39 15.92
N GLY A 73 -30.36 8.73 14.62
CA GLY A 73 -29.85 7.88 13.55
C GLY A 73 -28.34 7.63 13.64
N PHE A 74 -27.54 8.66 13.92
CA PHE A 74 -26.10 8.53 14.17
C PHE A 74 -25.79 7.68 15.39
N PHE A 75 -26.58 7.84 16.47
CA PHE A 75 -26.45 7.02 17.65
C PHE A 75 -26.71 5.54 17.34
N VAL A 76 -27.80 5.23 16.64
CA VAL A 76 -28.13 3.85 16.22
C VAL A 76 -27.07 3.26 15.31
N LEU A 77 -26.60 4.03 14.32
CA LEU A 77 -25.55 3.59 13.39
C LEU A 77 -24.23 3.30 14.13
N ARG A 78 -23.84 4.20 15.05
CA ARG A 78 -22.64 4.05 15.88
C ARG A 78 -22.75 2.85 16.80
N TYR A 79 -23.91 2.64 17.42
CA TYR A 79 -24.18 1.47 18.26
C TYR A 79 -24.12 0.16 17.47
N LEU A 80 -24.77 0.11 16.29
CA LEU A 80 -24.73 -1.05 15.40
C LEU A 80 -23.31 -1.35 14.93
N CYS A 81 -22.54 -0.34 14.51
CA CYS A 81 -21.13 -0.50 14.16
C CYS A 81 -20.29 -0.99 15.35
N GLY A 82 -20.52 -0.46 16.55
CA GLY A 82 -19.85 -0.90 17.78
C GLY A 82 -20.12 -2.37 18.11
N VAL A 83 -21.37 -2.81 17.98
CA VAL A 83 -21.76 -4.22 18.15
C VAL A 83 -21.12 -5.11 17.07
N LEU A 84 -21.14 -4.67 15.80
CA LEU A 84 -20.54 -5.42 14.70
C LEU A 84 -19.03 -5.58 14.88
N LEU A 85 -18.35 -4.52 15.32
CA LEU A 85 -16.93 -4.54 15.64
C LEU A 85 -16.62 -5.37 16.88
N PHE A 86 -17.49 -5.39 17.89
CA PHE A 86 -17.37 -6.28 19.05
C PHE A 86 -17.48 -7.76 18.63
N ILE A 87 -18.45 -8.11 17.79
CA ILE A 87 -18.62 -9.46 17.26
C ILE A 87 -17.41 -9.86 16.39
N LEU A 88 -16.92 -8.96 15.54
CA LEU A 88 -15.70 -9.18 14.76
C LEU A 88 -14.46 -9.29 15.66
N GLY A 89 -14.40 -8.53 16.75
CA GLY A 89 -13.34 -8.59 17.76
C GLY A 89 -13.32 -9.93 18.51
N LEU A 90 -14.49 -10.54 18.75
CA LEU A 90 -14.60 -11.91 19.27
C LEU A 90 -14.13 -12.95 18.25
N ASN A 91 -14.26 -12.69 16.95
CA ASN A 91 -13.91 -13.62 15.88
C ASN A 91 -12.51 -13.38 15.27
N ALA A 92 -11.80 -12.34 15.72
CA ALA A 92 -10.50 -11.96 15.18
C ALA A 92 -9.39 -12.89 15.72
N PRO A 93 -8.56 -13.49 14.84
CA PRO A 93 -7.42 -14.30 15.27
C PRO A 93 -6.39 -13.43 16.00
N GLY A 94 -5.82 -13.97 17.09
CA GLY A 94 -4.89 -13.24 17.95
C GLY A 94 -3.68 -12.68 17.19
N ILE A 95 -3.22 -11.51 17.61
CA ILE A 95 -1.98 -10.88 17.12
C ILE A 95 -0.81 -11.81 17.52
N PRO A 96 0.13 -12.13 16.62
CA PRO A 96 1.31 -12.92 16.97
C PRO A 96 2.07 -12.24 18.13
N SER A 97 2.59 -13.05 19.05
CA SER A 97 3.23 -12.55 20.27
C SER A 97 4.44 -11.69 19.92
N ALA A 98 4.73 -10.66 20.72
CA ALA A 98 5.92 -9.81 20.55
C ALA A 98 7.22 -10.64 20.54
N GLN A 99 7.21 -11.80 21.21
CA GLN A 99 8.31 -12.75 21.21
C GLN A 99 8.52 -13.40 19.83
N ASP A 100 7.43 -13.71 19.11
CA ASP A 100 7.48 -14.27 17.75
C ASP A 100 7.99 -13.22 16.76
N TYR A 101 7.60 -11.96 16.94
CA TYR A 101 8.12 -10.85 16.14
C TYR A 101 9.62 -10.63 16.37
N PHE A 102 10.08 -10.74 17.63
CA PHE A 102 11.49 -10.63 17.95
C PHE A 102 12.30 -11.78 17.35
N LEU A 103 11.81 -13.02 17.49
CA LEU A 103 12.44 -14.21 16.89
C LEU A 103 12.51 -14.10 15.35
N PHE A 104 11.41 -13.69 14.71
CA PHE A 104 11.37 -13.49 13.26
C PHE A 104 12.32 -12.38 12.81
N ARG A 105 12.38 -11.27 13.56
CA ARG A 105 13.31 -10.17 13.28
C ARG A 105 14.77 -10.60 13.45
N GLN A 106 15.06 -11.45 14.43
CA GLN A 106 16.41 -12.00 14.65
C GLN A 106 16.82 -12.95 13.51
N LEU A 107 15.90 -13.80 13.05
CA LEU A 107 16.11 -14.68 11.89
C LEU A 107 16.33 -13.87 10.60
N GLN A 108 15.56 -12.80 10.41
CA GLN A 108 15.70 -11.92 9.24
C GLN A 108 17.04 -11.18 9.25
N LEU A 109 17.43 -10.60 10.38
CA LEU A 109 18.74 -9.96 10.54
C LEU A 109 19.89 -10.94 10.28
N GLN A 110 19.76 -12.19 10.72
CA GLN A 110 20.76 -13.22 10.46
C GLN A 110 20.83 -13.62 8.98
N SER A 111 19.69 -13.66 8.27
CA SER A 111 19.65 -13.89 6.82
C SER A 111 20.25 -12.72 6.01
N ASP A 112 19.98 -11.48 6.42
CA ASP A 112 20.51 -10.28 5.76
C ASP A 112 22.03 -10.16 5.99
N THR A 113 22.50 -10.49 7.18
CA THR A 113 23.94 -10.50 7.50
C THR A 113 24.67 -11.60 6.71
N ALA A 114 24.08 -12.79 6.58
CA ALA A 114 24.62 -13.86 5.76
C ALA A 114 24.64 -13.51 4.25
N ALA A 115 23.60 -12.81 3.76
CA ALA A 115 23.53 -12.34 2.38
C ALA A 115 24.54 -11.21 2.07
N LEU A 116 24.83 -10.35 3.04
CA LEU A 116 25.85 -9.29 2.92
C LEU A 116 27.27 -9.86 2.93
N LEU A 117 27.54 -10.88 3.77
CA LEU A 117 28.83 -11.58 3.82
C LEU A 117 29.14 -12.36 2.53
N GLU A 118 28.13 -12.91 1.84
CA GLU A 118 28.33 -13.50 0.50
C GLU A 118 28.44 -12.44 -0.61
N SER A 119 27.86 -11.25 -0.46
CA SER A 119 27.91 -10.19 -1.49
C SER A 119 29.21 -9.38 -1.49
N GLY A 120 30.03 -9.49 -0.43
CA GLY A 120 31.31 -8.77 -0.29
C GLY A 120 32.40 -9.15 -1.30
N SER A 121 32.16 -10.15 -2.16
CA SER A 121 33.15 -10.65 -3.14
C SER A 121 32.92 -10.19 -4.59
N HIS A 122 31.83 -9.49 -4.93
CA HIS A 122 31.63 -9.00 -6.29
C HIS A 122 31.28 -7.51 -6.32
N ARG A 123 32.34 -6.69 -6.20
CA ARG A 123 32.33 -5.30 -6.66
C ARG A 123 32.08 -5.29 -8.17
N ARG A 124 30.81 -5.13 -8.57
CA ARG A 124 30.48 -4.77 -9.95
C ARG A 124 30.90 -3.33 -10.18
N GLU A 125 31.80 -3.13 -11.13
CA GLU A 125 31.97 -1.83 -11.77
C GLU A 125 30.62 -1.44 -12.39
N VAL A 126 29.95 -0.48 -11.76
CA VAL A 126 28.82 0.21 -12.36
C VAL A 126 29.40 1.13 -13.40
N SER A 127 29.20 0.78 -14.67
CA SER A 127 29.57 1.62 -15.81
C SER A 127 28.97 3.01 -15.61
N GLU A 128 29.84 4.02 -15.57
CA GLU A 128 29.48 5.43 -15.66
C GLU A 128 28.90 5.67 -17.05
N ASN A 129 27.57 5.68 -17.14
CA ASN A 129 26.86 6.22 -18.30
C ASN A 129 26.02 7.41 -17.83
N PRO A 130 26.34 8.64 -18.26
CA PRO A 130 25.57 9.82 -17.94
C PRO A 130 24.32 9.86 -18.84
N SER A 131 23.28 9.10 -18.49
CA SER A 131 21.91 9.22 -19.05
C SER A 131 20.94 8.14 -18.53
N ALA A 132 20.96 7.81 -17.22
CA ALA A 132 20.03 6.85 -16.64
C ALA A 132 18.54 7.25 -16.81
N PHE A 133 18.25 8.55 -16.88
CA PHE A 133 16.90 9.10 -17.07
C PHE A 133 16.43 9.16 -18.53
N ALA A 134 17.32 9.39 -19.50
CA ALA A 134 16.93 9.53 -20.92
C ALA A 134 16.42 8.20 -21.51
N ASP A 135 16.98 7.06 -21.07
CA ASP A 135 16.57 5.73 -21.51
C ASP A 135 15.52 5.06 -20.60
N PHE A 136 15.10 5.72 -19.52
CA PHE A 136 14.13 5.21 -18.57
C PHE A 136 12.77 4.94 -19.24
N GLY A 137 12.31 5.87 -20.10
CA GLY A 137 11.07 5.71 -20.85
C GLY A 137 11.10 4.52 -21.83
N LYS A 138 12.24 4.29 -22.50
CA LYS A 138 12.42 3.12 -23.39
C LYS A 138 12.43 1.81 -22.61
N LYS A 139 13.05 1.78 -21.42
CA LYS A 139 13.06 0.61 -20.52
C LYS A 139 11.66 0.30 -20.01
N ILE A 140 10.90 1.30 -19.55
CA ILE A 140 9.50 1.14 -19.15
C ILE A 140 8.66 0.61 -20.31
N LYS A 141 8.81 1.16 -21.52
CA LYS A 141 8.04 0.72 -22.69
C LYS A 141 8.28 -0.76 -23.03
N ARG A 142 9.48 -1.29 -22.77
CA ARG A 142 9.79 -2.72 -22.91
C ARG A 142 9.23 -3.59 -21.79
N LEU A 143 9.02 -3.02 -20.60
CA LEU A 143 8.50 -3.71 -19.41
C LEU A 143 6.96 -3.70 -19.30
N ILE A 144 6.29 -2.68 -19.87
CA ILE A 144 4.83 -2.58 -19.97
C ILE A 144 4.16 -3.86 -20.54
N PRO A 145 4.64 -4.47 -21.63
CA PRO A 145 4.02 -5.67 -22.17
C PRO A 145 4.12 -6.88 -21.23
N PHE A 146 5.08 -6.92 -20.32
CA PHE A 146 5.19 -7.96 -19.28
C PHE A 146 4.23 -7.72 -18.12
N LEU A 147 3.91 -6.46 -17.82
CA LEU A 147 2.90 -6.12 -16.81
C LEU A 147 1.47 -6.35 -17.31
N TRP A 148 1.25 -6.39 -18.62
CA TRP A 148 -0.06 -6.63 -19.19
C TRP A 148 -0.27 -8.14 -19.41
N PRO A 149 -1.00 -8.85 -18.54
CA PRO A 149 -1.26 -10.28 -18.69
C PRO A 149 -2.13 -10.52 -19.94
N LYS A 150 -1.50 -10.83 -21.07
CA LYS A 150 -2.20 -11.12 -22.33
C LYS A 150 -2.95 -12.45 -22.32
N ARG A 151 -2.62 -13.35 -21.39
CA ARG A 151 -3.07 -14.74 -21.40
C ARG A 151 -4.42 -14.99 -20.70
N SER A 152 -4.93 -14.05 -19.88
CA SER A 152 -6.25 -14.23 -19.25
C SER A 152 -7.02 -12.94 -18.98
N ILE A 153 -8.29 -12.94 -19.39
CA ILE A 153 -9.23 -11.82 -19.26
C ILE A 153 -9.50 -11.48 -17.78
N LYS A 154 -9.54 -12.49 -16.89
CA LYS A 154 -9.72 -12.30 -15.45
C LYS A 154 -8.62 -11.46 -14.80
N LEU A 155 -7.37 -11.58 -15.27
CA LEU A 155 -6.25 -10.79 -14.78
C LEU A 155 -6.25 -9.37 -15.34
N GLN A 156 -6.64 -9.18 -16.61
CA GLN A 156 -6.81 -7.85 -17.21
C GLN A 156 -7.88 -7.03 -16.48
N ILE A 157 -9.01 -7.65 -16.13
CA ILE A 157 -10.08 -6.98 -15.35
C ILE A 157 -9.54 -6.55 -13.97
N ARG A 158 -8.75 -7.39 -13.30
CA ARG A 158 -8.16 -7.02 -12.00
C ARG A 158 -7.20 -5.84 -12.10
N VAL A 159 -6.39 -5.78 -13.15
CA VAL A 159 -5.52 -4.64 -13.44
C VAL A 159 -6.36 -3.38 -13.68
N LEU A 160 -7.41 -3.47 -14.49
CA LEU A 160 -8.31 -2.36 -14.77
C LEU A 160 -9.00 -1.85 -13.50
N ILE A 161 -9.51 -2.76 -12.65
CA ILE A 161 -10.11 -2.43 -11.36
C ILE A 161 -9.08 -1.74 -10.45
N CYS A 162 -7.82 -2.21 -10.43
CA CYS A 162 -6.75 -1.58 -9.66
C CYS A 162 -6.47 -0.14 -10.12
N PHE A 163 -6.40 0.10 -11.44
CA PHE A 163 -6.29 1.44 -12.01
C PHE A 163 -7.53 2.30 -11.71
N GLY A 164 -8.73 1.72 -11.73
CA GLY A 164 -9.96 2.40 -11.31
C GLY A 164 -9.89 2.89 -9.86
N PHE A 165 -9.47 2.03 -8.93
CA PHE A 165 -9.26 2.41 -7.53
C PHE A 165 -8.15 3.46 -7.34
N LEU A 166 -7.10 3.41 -8.16
CA LEU A 166 -6.04 4.43 -8.17
C LEU A 166 -6.63 5.79 -8.56
N ILE A 167 -7.34 5.88 -9.68
CA ILE A 167 -7.95 7.12 -10.17
C ILE A 167 -8.98 7.63 -9.16
N LEU A 168 -9.86 6.76 -8.66
CA LEU A 168 -10.85 7.12 -7.65
C LEU A 168 -10.18 7.69 -6.39
N GLY A 169 -9.11 7.06 -5.92
CA GLY A 169 -8.35 7.53 -4.77
C GLY A 169 -7.75 8.92 -4.99
N ARG A 170 -7.26 9.23 -6.20
CA ARG A 170 -6.73 10.56 -6.56
C ARG A 170 -7.82 11.62 -6.65
N VAL A 171 -8.94 11.30 -7.28
CA VAL A 171 -10.10 12.20 -7.40
C VAL A 171 -10.58 12.61 -6.00
N ILE A 172 -10.70 11.67 -5.07
CA ILE A 172 -11.08 11.97 -3.70
C ILE A 172 -10.08 12.94 -3.05
N THR A 173 -8.76 12.77 -3.26
CA THR A 173 -7.74 13.69 -2.71
C THR A 173 -7.96 15.13 -3.10
N VAL A 174 -8.39 15.35 -4.34
CA VAL A 174 -8.67 16.69 -4.86
C VAL A 174 -10.02 17.20 -4.38
N LEU A 175 -11.01 16.33 -4.19
CA LEU A 175 -12.33 16.70 -3.69
C LEU A 175 -12.34 17.06 -2.20
N VAL A 176 -11.50 16.44 -1.35
CA VAL A 176 -11.46 16.74 0.09
C VAL A 176 -11.29 18.24 0.39
N PRO A 177 -10.28 18.96 -0.14
CA PRO A 177 -10.13 20.39 0.12
C PRO A 177 -11.27 21.22 -0.48
N GLN A 178 -11.86 20.80 -1.60
CA GLN A 178 -13.01 21.48 -2.21
C GLN A 178 -14.25 21.41 -1.32
N TYR A 179 -14.54 20.25 -0.72
CA TYR A 179 -15.64 20.11 0.22
C TYR A 179 -15.39 20.85 1.52
N ASN A 180 -14.15 20.90 1.99
CA ASN A 180 -13.80 21.73 3.14
C ASN A 180 -14.09 23.22 2.87
N LYS A 181 -13.75 23.71 1.67
CA LYS A 181 -14.13 25.07 1.24
C LYS A 181 -15.64 25.30 1.31
N TYR A 182 -16.46 24.39 0.78
CA TYR A 182 -17.92 24.53 0.82
C TYR A 182 -18.49 24.54 2.24
N ILE A 183 -17.92 23.76 3.16
CA ILE A 183 -18.32 23.78 4.57
C ILE A 183 -18.02 25.15 5.18
N ILE A 184 -16.80 25.67 5.00
CA ILE A 184 -16.40 26.99 5.54
C ILE A 184 -17.24 28.11 4.92
N ASP A 185 -17.50 28.07 3.61
CA ASP A 185 -18.34 29.04 2.92
C ASP A 185 -19.78 29.02 3.45
N SER A 186 -20.32 27.84 3.81
CA SER A 186 -21.68 27.71 4.38
C SER A 186 -21.81 28.26 5.80
N LEU A 187 -20.69 28.34 6.53
CA LEU A 187 -20.63 28.90 7.88
C LEU A 187 -20.32 30.40 7.88
N THR A 188 -19.94 30.96 6.73
CA THR A 188 -19.62 32.38 6.59
C THR A 188 -20.92 33.18 6.39
N TYR A 189 -21.23 34.07 7.33
CA TYR A 189 -22.43 34.90 7.28
C TYR A 189 -22.37 35.91 6.11
N ARG A 190 -23.25 35.77 5.12
CA ARG A 190 -23.37 36.65 3.94
C ARG A 190 -24.76 37.29 3.76
N GLY A 191 -25.56 37.37 4.82
CA GLY A 191 -26.87 38.05 4.80
C GLY A 191 -28.10 37.15 4.58
N GLU A 192 -27.90 35.83 4.41
CA GLU A 192 -28.96 34.81 4.43
C GLU A 192 -28.99 34.12 5.81
N PRO A 193 -30.15 33.58 6.26
CA PRO A 193 -30.20 32.83 7.53
C PRO A 193 -29.25 31.63 7.46
N LEU A 194 -28.39 31.51 8.48
CA LEU A 194 -27.42 30.42 8.62
C LEU A 194 -28.14 29.06 8.58
N LYS A 195 -28.12 28.40 7.43
CA LYS A 195 -28.63 27.04 7.28
C LYS A 195 -27.46 26.09 7.44
N PHE A 196 -27.44 25.33 8.54
CA PHE A 196 -26.43 24.31 8.77
C PHE A 196 -26.64 23.15 7.79
N ARG A 197 -25.76 23.04 6.78
CA ARG A 197 -25.84 22.05 5.70
C ARG A 197 -25.08 20.77 6.08
N TRP A 198 -25.73 19.94 6.90
CA TRP A 198 -25.22 18.64 7.37
C TRP A 198 -24.84 17.69 6.23
N ASP A 199 -25.45 17.86 5.06
CA ASP A 199 -25.16 17.15 3.81
C ASP A 199 -23.68 17.26 3.40
N TYR A 200 -23.07 18.44 3.48
CA TYR A 200 -21.65 18.60 3.12
C TYR A 200 -20.71 17.98 4.14
N ILE A 201 -21.06 18.02 5.42
CA ILE A 201 -20.27 17.44 6.50
C ILE A 201 -20.28 15.90 6.40
N LEU A 202 -21.45 15.30 6.13
CA LEU A 202 -21.58 13.86 5.91
C LEU A 202 -20.73 13.39 4.74
N VAL A 203 -20.77 14.09 3.60
CA VAL A 203 -19.97 13.74 2.42
C VAL A 203 -18.48 13.93 2.68
N TYR A 204 -18.09 14.99 3.40
CA TYR A 204 -16.70 15.22 3.79
C TYR A 204 -16.16 14.10 4.68
N VAL A 205 -16.91 13.71 5.72
CA VAL A 205 -16.53 12.61 6.62
C VAL A 205 -16.45 11.28 5.85
N ALA A 206 -17.38 11.02 4.92
CA ALA A 206 -17.33 9.84 4.07
C ALA A 206 -16.09 9.81 3.16
N PHE A 207 -15.74 10.93 2.52
CA PHE A 207 -14.50 11.03 1.74
C PHE A 207 -13.26 10.89 2.61
N TRP A 208 -13.27 11.46 3.81
CA TRP A 208 -12.17 11.33 4.75
C TRP A 208 -11.98 9.88 5.21
N PHE A 209 -13.07 9.12 5.41
CA PHE A 209 -13.01 7.69 5.74
C PHE A 209 -12.54 6.83 4.54
N LEU A 210 -13.09 7.08 3.35
CA LEU A 210 -12.69 6.38 2.12
C LEU A 210 -11.22 6.61 1.78
N GLN A 211 -10.77 7.85 1.95
CA GLN A 211 -9.41 8.25 1.65
C GLN A 211 -8.43 7.88 2.75
N GLY A 212 -8.77 8.07 4.03
CA GLY A 212 -7.97 7.80 5.23
C GLY A 212 -6.49 8.19 5.14
N GLN A 213 -6.02 9.15 5.93
CA GLN A 213 -4.58 9.47 5.91
C GLN A 213 -3.77 8.30 6.52
N GLY A 214 -2.92 7.64 5.72
CA GLY A 214 -2.07 6.52 6.16
C GLY A 214 -2.73 5.14 6.07
N SER A 215 -2.58 4.32 7.13
CA SER A 215 -3.03 2.91 7.17
C SER A 215 -4.56 2.74 7.13
N ASN A 216 -5.32 3.80 7.43
CA ASN A 216 -6.79 3.75 7.51
C ASN A 216 -7.48 3.99 6.15
N SER A 217 -6.71 4.11 5.07
CA SER A 217 -7.25 4.30 3.72
C SER A 217 -7.89 3.02 3.18
N PHE A 218 -9.21 2.93 3.19
CA PHE A 218 -9.92 1.74 2.69
C PHE A 218 -9.61 1.46 1.21
N LEU A 219 -9.63 2.51 0.39
CA LEU A 219 -9.36 2.40 -1.06
C LEU A 219 -7.91 1.97 -1.34
N ASN A 220 -6.95 2.50 -0.57
CA ASN A 220 -5.55 2.13 -0.74
C ASN A 220 -5.28 0.67 -0.34
N ASN A 221 -5.95 0.19 0.70
CA ASN A 221 -5.84 -1.20 1.15
C ASN A 221 -6.42 -2.17 0.11
N ILE A 222 -7.60 -1.90 -0.43
CA ILE A 222 -8.19 -2.70 -1.52
C ILE A 222 -7.29 -2.71 -2.75
N ARG A 223 -6.79 -1.53 -3.15
CA ARG A 223 -5.87 -1.40 -4.28
C ARG A 223 -4.62 -2.26 -4.09
N THR A 224 -4.02 -2.20 -2.90
CA THR A 224 -2.81 -2.97 -2.57
C THR A 224 -3.09 -4.47 -2.55
N PHE A 225 -4.22 -4.88 -1.97
CA PHE A 225 -4.65 -6.29 -1.97
C PHE A 225 -4.86 -6.85 -3.38
N LEU A 226 -5.52 -6.09 -4.25
CA LEU A 226 -5.68 -6.45 -5.66
C LEU A 226 -4.33 -6.53 -6.38
N TRP A 227 -3.43 -5.59 -6.10
CA TRP A 227 -2.12 -5.53 -6.73
C TRP A 227 -1.23 -6.72 -6.39
N ILE A 228 -1.25 -7.20 -5.14
CA ILE A 228 -0.43 -8.35 -4.71
C ILE A 228 -0.65 -9.55 -5.65
N ARG A 229 -1.91 -9.86 -6.00
CA ARG A 229 -2.21 -10.97 -6.91
C ARG A 229 -1.67 -10.76 -8.32
N VAL A 230 -1.71 -9.52 -8.82
CA VAL A 230 -1.16 -9.16 -10.14
C VAL A 230 0.35 -9.29 -10.13
N GLN A 231 1.01 -8.74 -9.10
CA GLN A 231 2.46 -8.81 -8.92
C GLN A 231 2.97 -10.26 -8.87
N GLN A 232 2.32 -11.12 -8.09
CA GLN A 232 2.70 -12.54 -8.00
C GLN A 232 2.55 -13.27 -9.34
N TYR A 233 1.51 -12.96 -10.11
CA TYR A 233 1.34 -13.51 -11.46
C TYR A 233 2.46 -13.06 -12.41
N THR A 234 2.76 -11.75 -12.42
CA THR A 234 3.79 -11.18 -13.28
C THR A 234 5.18 -11.75 -12.97
N VAL A 235 5.54 -11.85 -11.68
CA VAL A 235 6.82 -12.44 -11.26
C VAL A 235 6.91 -13.89 -11.75
N LYS A 236 5.87 -14.69 -11.56
CA LYS A 236 5.85 -16.09 -12.00
C LYS A 236 6.01 -16.24 -13.51
N GLU A 237 5.30 -15.45 -14.32
CA GLU A 237 5.37 -15.56 -15.77
C GLU A 237 6.77 -15.17 -16.29
N VAL A 238 7.35 -14.09 -15.75
CA VAL A 238 8.71 -13.66 -16.13
C VAL A 238 9.74 -14.68 -15.68
N GLU A 239 9.61 -15.22 -14.47
CA GLU A 239 10.49 -16.26 -13.95
C GLU A 239 10.45 -17.52 -14.83
N LEU A 240 9.26 -17.99 -15.22
CA LEU A 240 9.10 -19.13 -16.13
C LEU A 240 9.78 -18.91 -17.49
N ASP A 241 9.64 -17.73 -18.09
CA ASP A 241 10.28 -17.39 -19.36
C ASP A 241 11.80 -17.34 -19.22
N MET A 242 12.31 -16.75 -18.14
CA MET A 242 13.75 -16.74 -17.85
C MET A 242 14.30 -18.15 -17.58
N TYR A 243 13.57 -19.01 -16.88
CA TYR A 243 13.95 -20.42 -16.69
C TYR A 243 13.98 -21.20 -18.00
N ALA A 244 12.96 -21.04 -18.85
CA ALA A 244 12.91 -21.68 -20.16
C ALA A 244 14.09 -21.24 -21.03
N HIS A 245 14.41 -19.94 -20.99
CA HIS A 245 15.59 -19.42 -21.65
C HIS A 245 16.87 -20.04 -21.09
N LEU A 246 17.06 -20.03 -19.76
CA LEU A 246 18.25 -20.63 -19.13
C LEU A 246 18.43 -22.10 -19.51
N HIS A 247 17.37 -22.89 -19.54
CA HIS A 247 17.45 -24.31 -19.94
C HIS A 247 17.85 -24.48 -21.41
N SER A 248 17.49 -23.53 -22.29
CA SER A 248 17.87 -23.56 -23.71
C SER A 248 19.34 -23.25 -23.98
N LEU A 249 20.12 -22.82 -22.98
CA LEU A 249 21.53 -22.48 -23.15
C LEU A 249 22.44 -23.71 -23.21
N SER A 250 23.59 -23.56 -23.88
CA SER A 250 24.54 -24.64 -24.09
C SER A 250 25.13 -25.22 -22.80
N LEU A 251 25.50 -26.49 -22.81
CA LEU A 251 26.14 -27.17 -21.68
C LEU A 251 27.44 -26.48 -21.22
N LYS A 252 28.22 -25.92 -22.17
CA LYS A 252 29.42 -25.11 -21.89
C LYS A 252 29.11 -23.86 -21.06
N TRP A 253 27.95 -23.25 -21.27
CA TRP A 253 27.51 -22.11 -20.47
C TRP A 253 27.20 -22.53 -19.02
N HIS A 254 26.54 -23.68 -18.84
CA HIS A 254 26.19 -24.22 -17.53
C HIS A 254 27.42 -24.65 -16.72
N LEU A 255 28.44 -25.22 -17.37
CA LEU A 255 29.69 -25.66 -16.72
C LEU A 255 30.60 -24.49 -16.26
N SER A 256 30.50 -23.32 -16.89
CA SER A 256 31.38 -22.18 -16.62
C SER A 256 30.87 -21.26 -15.50
N ARG A 257 29.66 -21.47 -14.96
CA ARG A 257 29.00 -20.57 -14.00
C ARG A 257 28.39 -21.33 -12.83
N LYS A 258 28.41 -20.72 -11.64
CA LYS A 258 27.72 -21.24 -10.45
C LYS A 258 26.20 -21.06 -10.63
N ILE A 259 25.47 -22.13 -10.93
CA ILE A 259 24.02 -22.11 -11.19
C ILE A 259 23.23 -21.49 -10.02
N GLY A 260 23.63 -21.76 -8.77
CA GLY A 260 23.00 -21.16 -7.58
C GLY A 260 23.14 -19.64 -7.49
N GLU A 261 24.22 -19.06 -8.02
CA GLU A 261 24.40 -17.61 -8.09
C GLU A 261 23.49 -17.00 -9.18
N VAL A 262 23.43 -17.64 -10.35
CA VAL A 262 22.56 -17.21 -11.46
C VAL A 262 21.09 -17.21 -11.03
N LEU A 263 20.63 -18.28 -10.37
CA LEU A 263 19.24 -18.41 -9.92
C LEU A 263 18.88 -17.33 -8.91
N ARG A 264 19.77 -17.06 -7.94
CA ARG A 264 19.57 -15.98 -6.96
C ARG A 264 19.52 -14.60 -7.63
N VAL A 265 20.36 -14.35 -8.64
CA VAL A 265 20.33 -13.09 -9.39
C VAL A 265 19.03 -12.94 -10.18
N MET A 266 18.53 -14.03 -10.77
CA MET A 266 17.26 -14.05 -11.50
C MET A 266 16.06 -13.79 -10.58
N ASP A 267 15.94 -14.51 -9.46
CA ASP A 267 14.86 -14.36 -8.49
C ASP A 267 14.83 -12.94 -7.89
N ARG A 268 15.98 -12.45 -7.42
CA ARG A 268 16.09 -11.06 -6.91
C ARG A 268 15.82 -10.02 -8.01
N GLY A 269 16.27 -10.28 -9.23
CA GLY A 269 16.10 -9.40 -10.38
C GLY A 269 14.63 -9.23 -10.77
N THR A 270 13.91 -10.34 -10.94
CA THR A 270 12.49 -10.35 -11.31
C THR A 270 11.61 -9.70 -10.23
N SER A 271 11.84 -10.03 -8.96
CA SER A 271 11.14 -9.42 -7.82
C SER A 271 11.40 -7.90 -7.73
N SER A 272 12.65 -7.47 -7.95
CA SER A 272 13.01 -6.04 -7.97
C SER A 272 12.34 -5.29 -9.12
N ILE A 273 12.33 -5.87 -10.32
CA ILE A 273 11.69 -5.26 -11.49
C ILE A 273 10.19 -5.07 -11.25
N SER A 274 9.50 -6.09 -10.75
CA SER A 274 8.06 -6.00 -10.48
C SER A 274 7.76 -4.98 -9.38
N SER A 275 8.59 -4.89 -8.36
CA SER A 275 8.43 -3.93 -7.26
C SER A 275 8.66 -2.50 -7.72
N LEU A 276 9.71 -2.26 -8.51
CA LEU A 276 9.99 -0.96 -9.11
C LEU A 276 8.85 -0.50 -10.03
N LEU A 277 8.32 -1.43 -10.84
CA LEU A 277 7.22 -1.11 -11.74
C LEU A 277 5.94 -0.76 -10.98
N GLY A 278 5.64 -1.49 -9.91
CA GLY A 278 4.58 -1.12 -8.97
C GLY A 278 4.81 0.26 -8.36
N TYR A 279 6.02 0.55 -7.89
CA TYR A 279 6.35 1.87 -7.33
C TYR A 279 6.14 3.00 -8.33
N ILE A 280 6.56 2.81 -9.58
CA ILE A 280 6.38 3.80 -10.66
C ILE A 280 4.90 4.05 -10.91
N ILE A 281 4.09 3.00 -11.02
CA ILE A 281 2.67 3.10 -11.36
C ILE A 281 1.84 3.69 -10.22
N PHE A 282 2.15 3.35 -8.97
CA PHE A 282 1.34 3.73 -7.81
C PHE A 282 1.82 4.96 -7.05
N ASN A 283 3.08 5.35 -7.21
CA ASN A 283 3.63 6.52 -6.50
C ASN A 283 4.09 7.59 -7.48
N ILE A 284 4.98 7.25 -8.41
CA ILE A 284 5.57 8.25 -9.31
C ILE A 284 4.53 8.84 -10.26
N LEU A 285 3.83 7.99 -11.02
CA LEU A 285 2.84 8.42 -12.01
C LEU A 285 1.71 9.25 -11.37
N PRO A 286 1.09 8.82 -10.24
CA PRO A 286 0.03 9.60 -9.61
C PRO A 286 0.56 10.91 -9.04
N THR A 287 1.78 10.96 -8.51
CA THR A 287 2.39 12.21 -8.02
C THR A 287 2.53 13.23 -9.15
N PHE A 288 3.01 12.81 -10.34
CA PHE A 288 3.07 13.71 -11.49
C PHE A 288 1.68 14.19 -11.89
N ALA A 289 0.70 13.30 -11.97
CA ALA A 289 -0.69 13.66 -12.28
C ALA A 289 -1.26 14.65 -11.25
N ASP A 290 -1.01 14.43 -9.96
CA ASP A 290 -1.45 15.30 -8.86
C ASP A 290 -0.82 16.71 -8.99
N ILE A 291 0.46 16.81 -9.35
CA ILE A 291 1.13 18.10 -9.62
C ILE A 291 0.47 18.81 -10.81
N PHE A 292 0.22 18.11 -11.92
CA PHE A 292 -0.46 18.70 -13.08
C PHE A 292 -1.86 19.21 -12.74
N ILE A 293 -2.64 18.40 -12.03
CA ILE A 293 -4.00 18.78 -11.58
C ILE A 293 -3.93 20.01 -10.66
N ALA A 294 -2.97 20.05 -9.72
CA ALA A 294 -2.79 21.18 -8.83
C ALA A 294 -2.47 22.48 -9.60
N VAL A 295 -1.52 22.43 -10.54
CA VAL A 295 -1.15 23.61 -11.35
C VAL A 295 -2.35 24.13 -12.14
N ILE A 296 -3.10 23.24 -12.80
CA ILE A 296 -4.31 23.61 -13.55
C ILE A 296 -5.37 24.20 -12.62
N TYR A 297 -5.61 23.55 -11.48
CA TYR A 297 -6.60 24.00 -10.50
C TYR A 297 -6.30 25.42 -9.99
N PHE A 298 -5.05 25.71 -9.60
CA PHE A 298 -4.66 27.05 -9.13
C PHE A 298 -4.70 28.11 -10.23
N ALA A 299 -4.33 27.74 -11.47
CA ALA A 299 -4.39 28.64 -12.61
C ALA A 299 -5.82 29.08 -12.93
N VAL A 300 -6.79 28.15 -12.85
CA VAL A 300 -8.22 28.42 -13.12
C VAL A 300 -8.91 29.09 -11.94
N ALA A 301 -8.63 28.67 -10.70
CA ALA A 301 -9.38 29.12 -9.52
C ALA A 301 -8.99 30.51 -9.02
N PHE A 302 -7.74 30.94 -9.20
CA PHE A 302 -7.23 32.22 -8.70
C PHE A 302 -6.77 33.13 -9.83
N ASN A 303 -5.66 32.76 -10.47
CA ASN A 303 -5.07 33.47 -11.61
C ASN A 303 -3.96 32.59 -12.21
N PRO A 304 -3.70 32.65 -13.53
CA PRO A 304 -2.56 31.98 -14.17
C PRO A 304 -1.21 32.20 -13.49
N TRP A 305 -0.97 33.39 -12.92
CA TRP A 305 0.28 33.69 -12.20
C TRP A 305 0.50 32.81 -10.97
N PHE A 306 -0.56 32.43 -10.24
CA PHE A 306 -0.44 31.50 -9.11
C PHE A 306 -0.07 30.09 -9.57
N GLY A 307 -0.64 29.62 -10.69
CA GLY A 307 -0.26 28.34 -11.29
C GLY A 307 1.21 28.30 -11.67
N LEU A 308 1.74 29.40 -12.21
CA LEU A 308 3.17 29.54 -12.56
C LEU A 308 4.07 29.45 -11.33
N ILE A 309 3.71 30.08 -10.20
CA ILE A 309 4.46 29.99 -8.94
C ILE A 309 4.50 28.54 -8.43
N VAL A 310 3.36 27.83 -8.45
CA VAL A 310 3.28 26.42 -8.05
C VAL A 310 4.14 25.54 -8.97
N PHE A 311 4.10 25.78 -10.27
CA PHE A 311 4.92 25.03 -11.23
C PHE A 311 6.42 25.22 -10.99
N ILE A 312 6.86 26.46 -10.78
CA ILE A 312 8.28 26.77 -10.50
C ILE A 312 8.73 26.12 -9.19
N THR A 313 7.93 26.24 -8.13
CA THR A 313 8.26 25.66 -6.81
C THR A 313 8.35 24.13 -6.87
N MET A 314 7.42 23.45 -7.55
CA MET A 314 7.49 21.99 -7.74
C MET A 314 8.69 21.58 -8.61
N SER A 315 8.99 22.32 -9.66
CA SER A 315 10.15 22.04 -10.52
C SER A 315 11.48 22.21 -9.77
N LEU A 316 11.61 23.31 -9.02
CA LEU A 316 12.79 23.57 -8.18
C LEU A 316 12.97 22.49 -7.11
N TYR A 317 11.86 22.04 -6.50
CA TYR A 317 11.86 20.94 -5.54
C TYR A 317 12.39 19.63 -6.16
N LEU A 318 11.92 19.27 -7.37
CA LEU A 318 12.38 18.06 -8.06
C LEU A 318 13.87 18.12 -8.40
N ILE A 319 14.35 19.24 -8.96
CA ILE A 319 15.77 19.42 -9.33
C ILE A 319 16.65 19.35 -8.09
N SER A 320 16.28 20.09 -7.04
CA SER A 320 17.02 20.11 -5.78
C SER A 320 17.07 18.72 -5.13
N THR A 321 15.96 17.97 -5.18
CA THR A 321 15.89 16.62 -4.64
C THR A 321 16.81 15.65 -5.38
N VAL A 322 16.82 15.69 -6.71
CA VAL A 322 17.72 14.85 -7.52
C VAL A 322 19.17 15.21 -7.23
N TRP A 323 19.51 16.50 -7.27
CA TRP A 323 20.87 16.97 -6.99
C TRP A 323 21.37 16.56 -5.60
N LEU A 324 20.53 16.72 -4.56
CA LEU A 324 20.86 16.33 -3.20
C LEU A 324 21.01 14.81 -3.05
N THR A 325 20.19 14.04 -3.78
CA THR A 325 20.26 12.57 -3.77
C THR A 325 21.56 12.08 -4.41
N GLU A 326 21.93 12.63 -5.57
CA GLU A 326 23.17 12.31 -6.27
C GLU A 326 24.40 12.67 -5.41
N TRP A 327 24.39 13.87 -4.83
CA TRP A 327 25.41 14.32 -3.89
C TRP A 327 25.55 13.35 -2.73
N ARG A 328 24.45 12.99 -2.05
CA ARG A 328 24.45 12.02 -0.93
C ARG A 328 25.02 10.66 -1.35
N THR A 329 24.66 10.16 -2.52
CA THR A 329 25.18 8.87 -3.01
C THR A 329 26.69 8.90 -3.27
N LYS A 330 27.23 10.04 -3.74
CA LYS A 330 28.66 10.21 -3.95
C LYS A 330 29.43 10.17 -2.63
N PHE A 331 28.90 10.78 -1.57
CA PHE A 331 29.51 10.73 -0.23
C PHE A 331 29.53 9.31 0.35
N ARG A 332 28.43 8.55 0.22
CA ARG A 332 28.37 7.16 0.71
C ARG A 332 29.27 6.18 -0.07
N ARG A 333 29.71 6.53 -1.28
CA ARG A 333 30.64 5.70 -2.07
C ARG A 333 32.11 5.91 -1.67
N ASN A 334 32.41 7.04 -1.04
CA ASN A 334 33.76 7.43 -0.64
C ASN A 334 34.09 7.07 0.82
N ILE A 335 33.07 6.75 1.62
CA ILE A 335 33.18 6.05 2.91
C ILE A 335 33.16 4.56 2.61
#